data_AF-A0A920RUS9-F1
#
_entry.id   AF-A0A920RUS9-F1
#
_cell.length_a   1.000
_cell.length_b   1.000
_cell.length_c   1.000
_cell.angle_alpha   90.00
_cell.angle_beta   90.00
_cell.angle_gamma   90.00
#
_symmetry.space_group_name_H-M   'P 1'
#
loop_
_entity.id
_entity.type
_entity.pdbx_description
1 polymer ?
#
loop_
_entity_poly.entity_id
_entity_poly.type
_entity_poly.pdbx_seq_one_letter_code
_entity_poly.pdbx_strand_id
1 'polypeptide(L)'
;MALADMKVDGENKKVLLQAPKNGFFYVIDRSNGKVLRAHPFAAVTWATHVDLETGRPVENPDVDYSENGSFVLPGPLGAHNWQAMSVDLDSGLVYIPAQENAFFYAIDENYKKTGIYKRNPGRWNMGIEMSSLAQNVLANLESMPEPGGFLKAFDPLTGETKWSVPIPHYWNGGVLGTAGGLVFQGDALGMFSAYDKETGERLWEFNTYTSMLAPPISFEIDGEQYVSVLTGSGGGDLFGGEPLPPIEIQASLTYNNFGRLLVFKLGGKEKLPIPDVRDTTIPEQTLADASVAQIRNGESNYNQYCAVCHGFVVKSAGGLPDLRKMTSETHGIFNKIVLEGILGSNGMAGFADVLSEDDVDNIHHYVRARAHEDREVALGNMEAPQFTWFGVED
;
A
#
# COMPACT_ATOMS: atom_id res chain seq x y z
N MET A 1 -16.72 -1.61 6.99
CA MET A 1 -17.86 -1.22 7.85
C MET A 1 -18.63 -2.47 8.24
N ALA A 2 -19.11 -2.55 9.48
CA ALA A 2 -20.01 -3.61 9.94
C ALA A 2 -21.20 -3.00 10.69
N LEU A 3 -22.34 -3.70 10.70
CA LEU A 3 -23.52 -3.32 11.47
C LEU A 3 -23.74 -4.36 12.56
N ALA A 4 -24.01 -3.90 13.78
CA ALA A 4 -24.22 -4.79 14.92
C ALA A 4 -25.28 -4.25 15.86
N ASP A 5 -25.95 -5.14 16.57
CA ASP A 5 -26.75 -4.81 17.74
C ASP A 5 -25.96 -5.26 18.96
N MET A 6 -25.53 -4.32 19.80
CA MET A 6 -24.65 -4.62 20.94
C MET A 6 -24.95 -3.72 22.13
N LYS A 7 -24.48 -4.11 23.32
CA LYS A 7 -24.58 -3.26 24.51
C LYS A 7 -23.52 -2.18 24.49
N VAL A 8 -23.94 -0.93 24.67
CA VAL A 8 -23.06 0.22 24.89
C VAL A 8 -23.54 0.89 26.17
N ASP A 9 -22.66 0.99 27.18
CA ASP A 9 -22.98 1.54 28.50
C ASP A 9 -24.21 0.86 29.16
N GLY A 10 -24.35 -0.46 28.94
CA GLY A 10 -25.46 -1.26 29.47
C GLY A 10 -26.76 -1.23 28.65
N GLU A 11 -26.85 -0.34 27.65
CA GLU A 11 -28.03 -0.21 26.77
C GLU A 11 -27.83 -0.93 25.44
N ASN A 12 -28.86 -1.61 24.94
CA ASN A 12 -28.83 -2.19 23.59
C ASN A 12 -28.88 -1.07 22.55
N LYS A 13 -27.83 -0.96 21.73
CA LYS A 13 -27.71 0.02 20.65
C LYS A 13 -27.58 -0.66 19.30
N LYS A 14 -28.17 -0.01 18.31
CA LYS A 14 -28.00 -0.33 16.89
C LYS A 14 -26.79 0.44 16.38
N VAL A 15 -25.64 -0.23 16.23
CA VAL A 15 -24.38 0.43 15.89
C VAL A 15 -23.90 0.15 14.47
N LEU A 16 -23.11 1.09 13.96
CA LEU A 16 -22.20 0.97 12.82
C LEU A 16 -20.78 1.00 13.39
N LEU A 17 -19.97 0.02 12.97
CA LEU A 17 -18.58 -0.17 13.39
C LEU A 17 -17.66 0.07 12.19
N GLN A 18 -16.63 0.89 12.36
CA GLN A 18 -15.70 1.19 11.27
C GLN A 18 -14.30 1.57 11.77
N ALA A 19 -13.30 0.90 11.23
CA ALA A 19 -11.89 1.32 11.22
C ALA A 19 -11.60 1.94 9.84
N PRO A 20 -11.62 3.27 9.64
CA PRO A 20 -11.25 3.89 8.37
C PRO A 20 -9.75 4.18 8.30
N LYS A 21 -9.32 4.76 7.18
CA LYS A 21 -7.91 5.12 6.93
C LYS A 21 -7.28 5.98 8.02
N ASN A 22 -8.05 6.83 8.69
CA ASN A 22 -7.52 7.85 9.60
C ASN A 22 -6.99 7.32 10.95
N GLY A 23 -7.14 6.02 11.22
CA GLY A 23 -6.59 5.37 12.41
C GLY A 23 -7.48 5.38 13.66
N PHE A 24 -8.67 5.98 13.63
CA PHE A 24 -9.65 5.91 14.72
C PHE A 24 -10.74 4.88 14.43
N PHE A 25 -11.04 4.02 15.39
CA PHE A 25 -12.16 3.10 15.33
C PHE A 25 -13.42 3.78 15.85
N TYR A 26 -14.47 3.83 15.03
CA TYR A 26 -15.72 4.48 15.36
C TYR A 26 -16.80 3.45 15.71
N VAL A 27 -17.48 3.70 16.82
CA VAL A 27 -18.79 3.10 17.15
C VAL A 27 -19.83 4.19 17.02
N ILE A 28 -20.74 4.06 16.08
CA ILE A 28 -21.73 5.09 15.74
C ILE A 28 -23.13 4.52 15.95
N ASP A 29 -24.04 5.24 16.60
CA ASP A 29 -25.45 4.89 16.61
C ASP A 29 -26.02 5.06 15.20
N ARG A 30 -26.30 3.94 14.52
CA ARG A 30 -26.72 3.97 13.12
C ARG A 30 -28.13 4.51 12.91
N SER A 31 -28.88 4.77 13.98
CA SER A 31 -30.22 5.35 13.89
C SER A 31 -30.22 6.87 13.77
N ASN A 32 -29.16 7.54 14.23
CA ASN A 32 -29.08 9.00 14.30
C ASN A 32 -27.70 9.59 13.94
N GLY A 33 -26.68 8.76 13.74
CA GLY A 33 -25.33 9.19 13.36
C GLY A 33 -24.46 9.67 14.52
N LYS A 34 -24.91 9.57 15.79
CA LYS A 34 -24.13 9.99 16.94
C LYS A 34 -22.92 9.08 17.15
N VAL A 35 -21.72 9.68 17.24
CA VAL A 35 -20.49 8.96 17.62
C VAL A 35 -20.58 8.59 19.11
N LEU A 36 -20.50 7.29 19.40
CA LEU A 36 -20.56 6.75 20.76
C LEU A 36 -19.16 6.48 21.32
N ARG A 37 -18.22 6.04 20.47
CA ARG A 37 -16.80 5.82 20.76
C ARG A 37 -15.95 6.15 19.54
N ALA A 38 -14.74 6.62 19.79
CA ALA A 38 -13.73 6.92 18.77
C ALA A 38 -12.33 6.76 19.38
N HIS A 39 -11.71 5.61 19.17
CA HIS A 39 -10.43 5.24 19.80
C HIS A 39 -9.37 4.95 18.74
N PRO A 40 -8.10 5.37 18.90
CA PRO A 40 -7.05 5.00 17.95
C PRO A 40 -6.84 3.47 17.96
N PHE A 41 -6.76 2.85 16.78
CA PHE A 41 -6.45 1.41 16.63
C PHE A 41 -5.07 1.15 16.01
N ALA A 42 -4.38 2.21 15.58
CA ALA A 42 -3.02 2.22 15.03
C ALA A 42 -2.34 3.54 15.41
N ALA A 43 -1.06 3.71 15.04
CA ALA A 43 -0.41 5.00 15.17
C ALA A 43 -1.15 6.10 14.39
N VAL A 44 -1.37 7.25 15.04
CA VAL A 44 -2.05 8.43 14.48
C VAL A 44 -1.26 9.66 14.88
N THR A 45 -0.83 10.46 13.90
CA THR A 45 -0.12 11.73 14.14
C THR A 45 -0.91 12.96 13.73
N TRP A 46 -1.87 12.84 12.80
CA TRP A 46 -2.63 13.98 12.26
C TRP A 46 -3.66 14.58 13.23
N ALA A 47 -4.09 13.84 14.25
CA ALA A 47 -5.04 14.29 15.26
C ALA A 47 -4.71 13.68 16.62
N THR A 48 -4.98 14.43 17.69
CA THR A 48 -4.71 14.00 19.07
C THR A 48 -5.80 13.07 19.61
N HIS A 49 -7.06 13.33 19.26
CA HIS A 49 -8.23 12.54 19.64
C HIS A 49 -9.46 12.95 18.81
N VAL A 50 -10.59 12.29 19.04
CA VAL A 50 -11.92 12.73 18.58
C VAL A 50 -12.71 13.22 19.79
N ASP A 51 -13.15 14.47 19.74
CA ASP A 51 -14.03 15.05 20.76
C ASP A 51 -15.44 14.45 20.59
N LEU A 52 -15.94 13.76 21.62
CA LEU A 52 -17.24 13.07 21.59
C LEU A 52 -18.44 14.02 21.80
N GLU A 53 -18.23 15.24 22.30
CA GLU A 53 -19.31 16.24 22.38
C GLU A 53 -19.64 16.76 21.00
N THR A 54 -18.62 17.03 20.19
CA THR A 54 -18.77 17.58 18.83
C THR A 54 -18.75 16.52 17.73
N GLY A 55 -18.20 15.34 18.01
CA GLY A 55 -17.92 14.28 17.03
C GLY A 55 -16.74 14.60 16.09
N ARG A 56 -15.94 15.64 16.39
CA ARG A 56 -14.89 16.13 15.50
C ARG A 56 -13.49 15.69 15.96
N PRO A 57 -12.62 15.27 15.04
CA PRO A 57 -11.19 15.12 15.31
C PRO A 57 -10.56 16.45 15.73
N VAL A 58 -9.66 16.41 16.71
CA VAL A 58 -8.84 17.54 17.13
C VAL A 58 -7.48 17.41 16.45
N GLU A 59 -7.30 18.16 15.35
CA GLU A 59 -6.10 18.13 14.51
C GLU A 59 -4.84 18.50 15.29
N ASN A 60 -3.73 17.84 14.94
CA ASN A 60 -2.43 18.06 15.55
C ASN A 60 -1.64 19.09 14.72
N PRO A 61 -1.36 20.30 15.24
CA PRO A 61 -0.62 21.33 14.49
C PRO A 61 0.84 20.94 14.21
N ASP A 62 1.41 19.97 14.94
CA ASP A 62 2.82 19.58 14.77
C ASP A 62 3.10 18.88 13.43
N VAL A 63 2.06 18.41 12.72
CA VAL A 63 2.18 17.76 11.40
C VAL A 63 1.42 18.51 10.30
N ASP A 64 1.10 19.79 10.52
CA ASP A 64 0.55 20.66 9.48
C ASP A 64 1.57 20.82 8.34
N TYR A 65 1.16 20.37 7.14
CA TYR A 65 1.99 20.36 5.95
C TYR A 65 1.73 21.52 4.98
N SER A 66 0.92 22.51 5.39
CA SER A 66 0.54 23.65 4.56
C SER A 66 1.74 24.50 4.10
N GLU A 67 2.65 24.78 5.04
CA GLU A 67 3.87 25.56 4.78
C GLU A 67 5.10 24.66 4.53
N ASN A 68 5.38 23.77 5.48
CA ASN A 68 6.53 22.87 5.45
C ASN A 68 6.05 21.42 5.32
N GLY A 69 6.68 20.62 4.46
CA GLY A 69 6.28 19.23 4.31
C GLY A 69 6.50 18.41 5.59
N SER A 70 5.69 17.36 5.79
CA SER A 70 5.74 16.50 6.97
C SER A 70 5.33 15.06 6.67
N PHE A 71 5.91 14.10 7.41
CA PHE A 71 5.41 12.74 7.44
C PHE A 71 4.14 12.66 8.30
N VAL A 72 3.06 12.17 7.69
CA VAL A 72 1.78 11.97 8.38
C VAL A 72 1.45 10.49 8.46
N LEU A 73 1.04 10.06 9.66
CA LEU A 73 0.44 8.77 9.92
C LEU A 73 -1.04 8.94 10.33
N PRO A 74 -1.93 8.10 9.77
CA PRO A 74 -1.69 7.22 8.63
C PRO A 74 -1.58 7.99 7.31
N GLY A 75 -0.81 7.49 6.35
CA GLY A 75 -0.73 8.04 4.98
C GLY A 75 -1.94 7.67 4.10
N PRO A 76 -1.84 7.83 2.76
CA PRO A 76 -2.94 7.57 1.81
C PRO A 76 -3.43 6.11 1.81
N LEU A 77 -2.56 5.17 2.16
CA LEU A 77 -2.94 3.76 2.33
C LEU A 77 -3.75 3.53 3.61
N GLY A 78 -3.68 4.45 4.58
CA GLY A 78 -4.46 4.43 5.81
C GLY A 78 -3.97 3.41 6.83
N ALA A 79 -4.47 3.52 8.06
CA ALA A 79 -4.26 2.52 9.11
C ALA A 79 -5.01 1.21 8.82
N HIS A 80 -6.09 1.30 8.05
CA HIS A 80 -6.88 0.22 7.51
C HIS A 80 -7.49 0.69 6.20
N ASN A 81 -7.51 -0.16 5.17
CA ASN A 81 -8.01 0.21 3.85
C ASN A 81 -9.26 -0.60 3.48
N TRP A 82 -9.27 -1.29 2.35
CA TRP A 82 -10.44 -2.00 1.84
C TRP A 82 -10.50 -3.48 2.24
N GLN A 83 -9.38 -4.04 2.70
CA GLN A 83 -9.27 -5.42 3.16
C GLN A 83 -10.22 -5.63 4.33
N ALA A 84 -11.12 -6.60 4.26
CA ALA A 84 -12.20 -6.69 5.24
C ALA A 84 -11.68 -6.98 6.66
N MET A 85 -12.20 -6.25 7.65
CA MET A 85 -12.15 -6.63 9.06
C MET A 85 -13.27 -7.63 9.39
N SER A 86 -13.15 -8.36 10.49
CA SER A 86 -14.20 -9.26 11.01
C SER A 86 -14.64 -8.83 12.42
N VAL A 87 -15.92 -9.00 12.74
CA VAL A 87 -16.50 -8.65 14.05
C VAL A 87 -16.99 -9.91 14.76
N ASP A 88 -16.52 -10.16 15.97
CA ASP A 88 -17.02 -11.19 16.88
C ASP A 88 -17.77 -10.51 18.04
N LEU A 89 -19.10 -10.56 18.00
CA LEU A 89 -19.95 -9.92 19.00
C LEU A 89 -19.98 -10.68 20.33
N ASP A 90 -19.72 -11.99 20.31
CA ASP A 90 -19.74 -12.82 21.52
C ASP A 90 -18.51 -12.52 22.37
N SER A 91 -17.35 -12.32 21.74
CA SER A 91 -16.13 -11.86 22.43
C SER A 91 -16.06 -10.34 22.60
N GLY A 92 -16.89 -9.58 21.89
CA GLY A 92 -16.83 -8.12 21.85
C GLY A 92 -15.59 -7.57 21.13
N LEU A 93 -15.02 -8.33 20.17
CA LEU A 93 -13.76 -8.00 19.51
C LEU A 93 -13.96 -7.74 18.01
N VAL A 94 -13.07 -6.94 17.45
CA VAL A 94 -12.93 -6.73 16.00
C VAL A 94 -11.52 -7.12 15.59
N TYR A 95 -11.41 -7.98 14.57
CA TYR A 95 -10.15 -8.39 13.99
C TYR A 95 -9.82 -7.51 12.79
N ILE A 96 -8.77 -6.71 12.91
CA ILE A 96 -8.43 -5.64 11.97
C ILE A 96 -7.09 -5.96 11.31
N PRO A 97 -7.00 -6.02 9.96
CA PRO A 97 -5.74 -5.89 9.25
C PRO A 97 -5.33 -4.41 9.33
N ALA A 98 -4.51 -4.11 10.34
CA ALA A 98 -4.01 -2.77 10.60
C ALA A 98 -2.61 -2.61 9.99
N GLN A 99 -2.26 -1.36 9.67
CA GLN A 99 -0.95 -1.04 9.13
C GLN A 99 -0.49 0.35 9.54
N GLU A 100 0.81 0.56 9.51
CA GLU A 100 1.49 1.82 9.72
C GLU A 100 2.29 2.08 8.45
N ASN A 101 1.85 3.05 7.67
CA ASN A 101 2.53 3.47 6.45
C ASN A 101 2.37 4.98 6.32
N ALA A 102 3.46 5.70 6.57
CA ALA A 102 3.48 7.16 6.52
C ALA A 102 3.59 7.64 5.08
N PHE A 103 3.16 8.88 4.85
CA PHE A 103 3.43 9.57 3.60
C PHE A 103 3.92 10.97 3.88
N PHE A 104 4.88 11.43 3.07
CA PHE A 104 5.36 12.78 3.16
C PHE A 104 4.44 13.71 2.37
N TYR A 105 3.65 14.51 3.08
CA TYR A 105 2.78 15.51 2.48
C TYR A 105 3.52 16.84 2.39
N ALA A 106 3.43 17.50 1.24
CA ALA A 106 3.81 18.90 1.05
C ALA A 106 2.89 19.51 0.00
N ILE A 107 2.55 20.78 0.12
CA ILE A 107 1.75 21.47 -0.91
C ILE A 107 2.59 21.66 -2.18
N ASP A 108 1.97 21.46 -3.36
CA ASP A 108 2.59 21.68 -4.67
C ASP A 108 3.25 23.06 -4.76
N GLU A 109 4.52 23.09 -5.21
CA GLU A 109 5.32 24.32 -5.18
C GLU A 109 4.81 25.39 -6.17
N ASN A 110 4.20 24.99 -7.28
CA ASN A 110 3.60 25.96 -8.21
C ASN A 110 2.34 26.58 -7.61
N TYR A 111 1.53 25.78 -6.92
CA TYR A 111 0.38 26.29 -6.18
C TYR A 111 0.80 27.24 -5.06
N LYS A 112 1.84 26.92 -4.28
CA LYS A 112 2.36 27.85 -3.25
C LYS A 112 2.78 29.20 -3.84
N LYS A 113 3.44 29.20 -5.00
CA LYS A 113 3.95 30.41 -5.66
C LYS A 113 2.86 31.25 -6.34
N THR A 114 1.84 30.60 -6.90
CA THR A 114 0.90 31.25 -7.82
C THR A 114 -0.55 31.29 -7.32
N GLY A 115 -0.89 30.45 -6.34
CA GLY A 115 -2.27 30.21 -5.91
C GLY A 115 -3.12 29.44 -6.92
N ILE A 116 -2.53 28.91 -7.99
CA ILE A 116 -3.23 28.24 -9.09
C ILE A 116 -2.78 26.79 -9.19
N TYR A 117 -3.72 25.86 -9.06
CA TYR A 117 -3.48 24.43 -9.27
C TYR A 117 -3.93 24.03 -10.68
N LYS A 118 -3.01 23.51 -11.50
CA LYS A 118 -3.33 23.00 -12.84
C LYS A 118 -3.91 21.59 -12.73
N ARG A 119 -5.20 21.45 -13.03
CA ARG A 119 -5.86 20.14 -13.14
C ARG A 119 -5.59 19.50 -14.50
N ASN A 120 -5.15 18.24 -14.49
CA ASN A 120 -4.97 17.38 -15.66
C ASN A 120 -6.04 16.26 -15.66
N PRO A 121 -7.15 16.40 -16.42
CA PRO A 121 -8.22 15.40 -16.44
C PRO A 121 -7.71 13.98 -16.76
N GLY A 122 -8.23 12.96 -16.07
CA GLY A 122 -7.81 11.56 -16.30
C GLY A 122 -6.44 11.20 -15.71
N ARG A 123 -5.83 12.09 -14.93
CA ARG A 123 -4.57 11.88 -14.19
C ARG A 123 -4.78 12.06 -12.68
N TRP A 124 -3.76 11.77 -11.88
CA TRP A 124 -3.77 12.11 -10.46
C TRP A 124 -3.71 13.62 -10.28
N ASN A 125 -4.63 14.16 -9.46
CA ASN A 125 -4.80 15.58 -9.21
C ASN A 125 -4.85 15.87 -7.71
N MET A 126 -3.73 15.63 -7.03
CA MET A 126 -3.70 15.54 -5.58
C MET A 126 -3.51 16.88 -4.86
N GLY A 127 -3.06 17.93 -5.57
CA GLY A 127 -2.76 19.24 -4.95
C GLY A 127 -1.54 19.24 -4.00
N ILE A 128 -0.76 18.16 -4.02
CA ILE A 128 0.46 17.97 -3.20
C ILE A 128 1.66 17.78 -4.11
N GLU A 129 2.85 18.05 -3.59
CA GLU A 129 4.11 17.97 -4.31
C GLU A 129 4.50 16.51 -4.59
N MET A 130 4.28 16.10 -5.84
CA MET A 130 4.67 14.77 -6.32
C MET A 130 6.00 14.80 -7.08
N SER A 131 6.36 15.92 -7.70
CA SER A 131 7.50 16.01 -8.63
C SER A 131 8.82 15.72 -7.91
N SER A 132 9.02 16.33 -6.75
CA SER A 132 10.21 16.18 -5.90
C SER A 132 10.00 15.23 -4.72
N LEU A 133 9.02 14.31 -4.79
CA LEU A 133 8.68 13.43 -3.67
C LEU A 133 9.87 12.59 -3.19
N ALA A 134 10.68 12.04 -4.09
CA ALA A 134 11.89 11.29 -3.73
C ALA A 134 12.88 12.16 -2.93
N GLN A 135 13.16 13.37 -3.41
CA GLN A 135 14.00 14.33 -2.68
C GLN A 135 13.43 14.67 -1.30
N ASN A 136 12.13 14.91 -1.20
CA ASN A 136 11.48 15.25 0.06
C ASN A 136 11.53 14.09 1.06
N VAL A 137 11.31 12.85 0.63
CA VAL A 137 11.45 11.66 1.46
C VAL A 137 12.89 11.52 1.95
N LEU A 138 13.87 11.60 1.03
CA LEU A 138 15.30 11.46 1.37
C LEU A 138 15.78 12.52 2.35
N ALA A 139 15.37 13.78 2.15
CA ALA A 139 15.73 14.90 3.02
C ALA A 139 15.11 14.80 4.43
N ASN A 140 14.13 13.91 4.63
CA ASN A 140 13.40 13.77 5.89
C ASN A 140 13.44 12.33 6.45
N LEU A 141 14.33 11.46 5.98
CA LEU A 141 14.38 10.05 6.41
C LEU A 141 14.45 9.87 7.92
N GLU A 142 15.16 10.74 8.63
CA GLU A 142 15.30 10.67 10.10
C GLU A 142 13.97 10.84 10.85
N SER A 143 13.00 11.54 10.25
CA SER A 143 11.67 11.75 10.82
C SER A 143 10.62 10.79 10.28
N MET A 144 10.99 9.89 9.36
CA MET A 144 10.07 8.92 8.78
C MET A 144 9.62 7.92 9.85
N PRO A 145 8.30 7.82 10.14
CA PRO A 145 7.79 6.81 11.06
C PRO A 145 8.08 5.39 10.57
N GLU A 146 8.31 4.47 11.51
CA GLU A 146 8.55 3.06 11.19
C GLU A 146 7.30 2.45 10.52
N PRO A 147 7.45 1.85 9.32
CA PRO A 147 6.35 1.17 8.68
C PRO A 147 6.10 -0.21 9.30
N GLY A 148 4.86 -0.71 9.27
CA GLY A 148 4.52 -2.02 9.83
C GLY A 148 3.14 -2.53 9.44
N GLY A 149 2.95 -3.85 9.53
CA GLY A 149 1.65 -4.49 9.38
C GLY A 149 1.28 -5.34 10.58
N PHE A 150 -0.01 -5.39 10.90
CA PHE A 150 -0.50 -6.05 12.11
C PHE A 150 -1.86 -6.71 11.87
N LEU A 151 -2.06 -7.90 12.43
CA LEU A 151 -3.39 -8.42 12.72
C LEU A 151 -3.71 -8.08 14.19
N LYS A 152 -4.75 -7.27 14.42
CA LYS A 152 -5.14 -6.85 15.78
C LYS A 152 -6.50 -7.41 16.16
N ALA A 153 -6.63 -7.89 17.40
CA ALA A 153 -7.93 -8.01 18.05
C ALA A 153 -8.17 -6.79 18.94
N PHE A 154 -9.18 -6.01 18.58
CA PHE A 154 -9.47 -4.71 19.15
C PHE A 154 -10.85 -4.69 19.81
N ASP A 155 -10.94 -4.20 21.04
CA ASP A 155 -12.21 -3.91 21.70
C ASP A 155 -12.68 -2.50 21.31
N PRO A 156 -13.79 -2.40 20.55
CA PRO A 156 -14.25 -1.12 20.02
C PRO A 156 -14.87 -0.21 21.08
N LEU A 157 -15.24 -0.72 22.26
CA LEU A 157 -15.84 0.08 23.33
C LEU A 157 -14.79 0.70 24.25
N THR A 158 -13.74 -0.07 24.56
CA THR A 158 -12.67 0.35 25.48
C THR A 158 -11.48 0.98 24.76
N GLY A 159 -11.26 0.63 23.49
CA GLY A 159 -10.07 1.03 22.74
C GLY A 159 -8.86 0.14 22.99
N GLU A 160 -9.03 -0.96 23.73
CA GLU A 160 -7.93 -1.88 24.05
C GLU A 160 -7.61 -2.81 22.87
N THR A 161 -6.31 -2.97 22.58
CA THR A 161 -5.84 -4.05 21.71
C THR A 161 -5.50 -5.26 22.57
N LYS A 162 -6.38 -6.27 22.54
CA LYS A 162 -6.22 -7.50 23.34
C LYS A 162 -4.97 -8.29 22.96
N TRP A 163 -4.72 -8.39 21.65
CA TRP A 163 -3.50 -8.93 21.09
C TRP A 163 -3.21 -8.32 19.72
N SER A 164 -1.95 -8.34 19.33
CA SER A 164 -1.46 -7.84 18.04
C SER A 164 -0.37 -8.77 17.52
N VAL A 165 -0.59 -9.34 16.33
CA VAL A 165 0.40 -10.17 15.63
C VAL A 165 1.11 -9.29 14.60
N PRO A 166 2.42 -9.03 14.75
CA PRO A 166 3.18 -8.33 13.73
C PRO A 166 3.33 -9.20 12.49
N ILE A 167 3.14 -8.59 11.33
CA ILE A 167 3.43 -9.15 10.02
C ILE A 167 4.49 -8.23 9.41
N PRO A 168 5.65 -8.74 8.96
CA PRO A 168 6.77 -7.89 8.53
C PRO A 168 6.54 -7.27 7.14
N HIS A 169 5.29 -6.99 6.80
CA HIS A 169 4.86 -6.22 5.64
C HIS A 169 3.53 -5.55 5.98
N TYR A 170 3.27 -4.35 5.46
CA TYR A 170 1.95 -3.73 5.52
C TYR A 170 1.03 -4.34 4.43
N TRP A 171 -0.09 -3.73 4.06
CA TRP A 171 -0.91 -4.18 2.92
C TRP A 171 -1.40 -5.64 2.95
N ASN A 172 -1.55 -6.23 4.14
CA ASN A 172 -2.02 -7.62 4.29
C ASN A 172 -3.50 -7.78 3.99
N GLY A 173 -3.94 -9.02 3.80
CA GLY A 173 -5.29 -9.36 3.38
C GLY A 173 -6.36 -9.23 4.44
N GLY A 174 -7.61 -9.34 3.96
CA GLY A 174 -8.78 -9.33 4.81
C GLY A 174 -8.84 -10.52 5.76
N VAL A 175 -9.75 -10.43 6.72
CA VAL A 175 -9.80 -11.30 7.90
C VAL A 175 -11.14 -11.99 8.01
N LEU A 176 -11.13 -13.25 8.43
CA LEU A 176 -12.33 -14.04 8.74
C LEU A 176 -12.24 -14.61 10.16
N GLY A 177 -13.08 -14.12 11.08
CA GLY A 177 -13.30 -14.77 12.38
C GLY A 177 -14.39 -15.85 12.30
N THR A 178 -14.25 -16.91 13.08
CA THR A 178 -15.22 -18.02 13.11
C THR A 178 -15.61 -18.41 14.54
N ALA A 179 -16.82 -18.97 14.71
CA ALA A 179 -17.29 -19.49 15.99
C ALA A 179 -16.43 -20.65 16.55
N GLY A 180 -15.62 -21.29 15.70
CA GLY A 180 -14.71 -22.37 16.08
C GLY A 180 -13.45 -21.94 16.83
N GLY A 181 -13.33 -20.66 17.20
CA GLY A 181 -12.16 -20.16 17.94
C GLY A 181 -11.00 -19.70 17.05
N LEU A 182 -11.22 -19.57 15.73
CA LEU A 182 -10.17 -19.26 14.75
C LEU A 182 -10.39 -17.95 14.03
N VAL A 183 -9.28 -17.26 13.75
CA VAL A 183 -9.19 -16.09 12.87
C VAL A 183 -8.27 -16.43 11.69
N PHE A 184 -8.74 -16.27 10.46
CA PHE A 184 -7.98 -16.54 9.24
C PHE A 184 -7.56 -15.24 8.56
N GLN A 185 -6.32 -15.20 8.06
CA GLN A 185 -5.81 -14.10 7.26
C GLN A 185 -4.76 -14.60 6.25
N GLY A 186 -4.81 -14.07 5.03
CA GLY A 186 -3.70 -14.16 4.09
C GLY A 186 -2.85 -12.89 4.12
N ASP A 187 -1.54 -13.01 4.02
CA ASP A 187 -0.62 -11.86 4.07
C ASP A 187 0.06 -11.55 2.74
N ALA A 188 0.80 -10.44 2.71
CA ALA A 188 1.53 -9.99 1.53
C ALA A 188 2.74 -10.89 1.17
N LEU A 189 3.24 -11.66 2.14
CA LEU A 189 4.37 -12.59 2.00
C LEU A 189 3.94 -13.94 1.42
N GLY A 190 2.64 -14.12 1.22
CA GLY A 190 2.04 -15.30 0.61
C GLY A 190 1.67 -16.39 1.62
N MET A 191 1.70 -16.09 2.92
CA MET A 191 1.26 -17.03 3.95
C MET A 191 -0.23 -16.88 4.20
N PHE A 192 -0.94 -18.01 4.18
CA PHE A 192 -2.31 -18.11 4.65
C PHE A 192 -2.30 -18.76 6.03
N SER A 193 -2.74 -18.02 7.04
CA SER A 193 -2.59 -18.41 8.44
C SER A 193 -3.93 -18.49 9.17
N ALA A 194 -4.00 -19.36 10.18
CA ALA A 194 -5.08 -19.43 11.15
C ALA A 194 -4.53 -19.17 12.55
N TYR A 195 -5.18 -18.27 13.27
CA TYR A 195 -4.79 -17.82 14.60
C TYR A 195 -5.86 -18.21 15.63
N ASP A 196 -5.44 -18.51 16.85
CA ASP A 196 -6.34 -18.60 18.00
C ASP A 196 -6.99 -17.23 18.24
N LYS A 197 -8.32 -17.21 18.37
CA LYS A 197 -9.07 -15.95 18.45
C LYS A 197 -8.85 -15.20 19.77
N GLU A 198 -8.48 -15.91 20.83
CA GLU A 198 -8.33 -15.36 22.18
C GLU A 198 -6.92 -14.82 22.42
N THR A 199 -5.90 -15.48 21.87
CA THR A 199 -4.48 -15.19 22.15
C THR A 199 -3.73 -14.59 20.97
N GLY A 200 -4.21 -14.77 19.73
CA GLY A 200 -3.46 -14.43 18.52
C GLY A 200 -2.35 -15.43 18.17
N GLU A 201 -2.25 -16.56 18.87
CA GLU A 201 -1.27 -17.61 18.56
C GLU A 201 -1.51 -18.18 17.16
N ARG A 202 -0.47 -18.26 16.33
CA ARG A 202 -0.57 -18.88 15.01
C ARG A 202 -0.61 -20.41 15.15
N LEU A 203 -1.76 -21.00 14.88
CA LEU A 203 -2.00 -22.44 15.04
C LEU A 203 -1.72 -23.23 13.75
N TRP A 204 -1.83 -22.56 12.60
CA TRP A 204 -1.63 -23.16 11.30
C TRP A 204 -1.20 -22.11 10.28
N GLU A 205 -0.37 -22.52 9.32
CA GLU A 205 0.01 -21.70 8.18
C GLU A 205 0.23 -22.54 6.92
N PHE A 206 0.09 -21.91 5.76
CA PHE A 206 0.35 -22.51 4.47
C PHE A 206 0.91 -21.48 3.50
N ASN A 207 2.04 -21.79 2.88
CA ASN A 207 2.65 -20.93 1.87
C ASN A 207 1.94 -21.09 0.52
N THR A 208 1.29 -20.02 0.07
CA THR A 208 0.57 -19.95 -1.21
C THR A 208 1.43 -19.44 -2.36
N TYR A 209 2.65 -18.97 -2.05
CA TYR A 209 3.61 -18.35 -2.97
C TYR A 209 3.04 -17.13 -3.72
N THR A 210 1.94 -16.54 -3.25
CA THR A 210 1.34 -15.35 -3.86
C THR A 210 0.66 -14.54 -2.77
N SER A 211 0.86 -13.22 -2.75
CA SER A 211 0.24 -12.34 -1.75
C SER A 211 -1.29 -12.47 -1.76
N MET A 212 -1.94 -12.20 -0.64
CA MET A 212 -3.40 -12.19 -0.54
C MET A 212 -3.89 -10.87 0.03
N LEU A 213 -4.82 -10.24 -0.70
CA LEU A 213 -5.50 -9.02 -0.24
C LEU A 213 -6.98 -9.28 0.10
N ALA A 214 -7.59 -10.23 -0.61
CA ALA A 214 -8.98 -10.61 -0.42
C ALA A 214 -9.20 -11.26 0.96
N PRO A 215 -10.36 -11.06 1.59
CA PRO A 215 -10.71 -11.80 2.79
C PRO A 215 -10.97 -13.28 2.47
N PRO A 216 -10.63 -14.19 3.37
CA PRO A 216 -11.12 -15.56 3.33
C PRO A 216 -12.64 -15.61 3.52
N ILE A 217 -13.26 -16.66 3.01
CA ILE A 217 -14.65 -17.03 3.34
C ILE A 217 -14.71 -18.47 3.81
N SER A 218 -15.74 -18.82 4.57
CA SER A 218 -16.03 -20.21 4.93
C SER A 218 -17.46 -20.58 4.56
N PHE A 219 -17.64 -21.82 4.11
CA PHE A 219 -18.91 -22.37 3.68
C PHE A 219 -18.96 -23.88 3.92
N GLU A 220 -20.14 -24.47 3.80
CA GLU A 220 -20.36 -25.91 3.97
C GLU A 220 -20.88 -26.52 2.67
N ILE A 221 -20.40 -27.72 2.33
CA ILE A 221 -20.93 -28.57 1.28
C ILE A 221 -21.09 -29.97 1.85
N ASP A 222 -22.31 -30.53 1.79
CA ASP A 222 -22.63 -31.89 2.24
C ASP A 222 -22.15 -32.22 3.68
N GLY A 223 -22.25 -31.26 4.60
CA GLY A 223 -21.83 -31.41 5.98
C GLY A 223 -20.33 -31.25 6.24
N GLU A 224 -19.54 -30.90 5.21
CA GLU A 224 -18.10 -30.65 5.31
C GLU A 224 -17.81 -29.15 5.17
N GLN A 225 -17.06 -28.60 6.12
CA GLN A 225 -16.66 -27.19 6.11
C GLN A 225 -15.45 -26.97 5.21
N TYR A 226 -15.51 -25.88 4.44
CA TYR A 226 -14.45 -25.37 3.58
C TYR A 226 -14.08 -23.94 3.99
N VAL A 227 -12.82 -23.57 3.74
CA VAL A 227 -12.33 -22.19 3.84
C VAL A 227 -11.64 -21.86 2.53
N SER A 228 -12.00 -20.75 1.88
CA SER A 228 -11.38 -20.35 0.61
C SER A 228 -10.85 -18.94 0.63
N VAL A 229 -9.80 -18.67 -0.15
CA VAL A 229 -9.18 -17.36 -0.32
C VAL A 229 -8.76 -17.15 -1.78
N LEU A 230 -8.85 -15.90 -2.25
CA LEU A 230 -8.31 -15.49 -3.54
C LEU A 230 -6.88 -14.96 -3.35
N THR A 231 -5.93 -15.51 -4.10
CA THR A 231 -4.55 -15.01 -4.14
C THR A 231 -4.40 -13.95 -5.23
N GLY A 232 -3.58 -12.95 -4.97
CA GLY A 232 -3.22 -11.89 -5.89
C GLY A 232 -2.72 -10.65 -5.16
N SER A 233 -1.56 -10.13 -5.58
CA SER A 233 -1.10 -8.79 -5.22
C SER A 233 -1.79 -7.73 -6.08
N GLY A 234 -1.83 -6.48 -5.61
CA GLY A 234 -2.37 -5.34 -6.36
C GLY A 234 -2.91 -4.23 -5.46
N GLY A 235 -3.90 -3.50 -5.95
CA GLY A 235 -4.49 -2.38 -5.24
C GLY A 235 -3.64 -1.11 -5.27
N GLY A 236 -3.89 -0.18 -4.35
CA GLY A 236 -3.26 1.14 -4.31
C GLY A 236 -1.76 1.13 -4.01
N ASP A 237 -1.21 0.07 -3.42
CA ASP A 237 0.22 -0.02 -3.07
C ASP A 237 1.15 -0.29 -4.26
N LEU A 238 0.60 -0.42 -5.48
CA LEU A 238 1.42 -0.40 -6.70
C LEU A 238 2.31 0.86 -6.79
N PHE A 239 1.87 1.97 -6.18
CA PHE A 239 2.66 3.18 -6.06
C PHE A 239 3.91 2.99 -5.17
N GLY A 240 3.79 2.31 -4.03
CA GLY A 240 4.90 2.09 -3.10
C GLY A 240 6.03 1.30 -3.74
N GLY A 241 5.67 0.29 -4.54
CA GLY A 241 6.64 -0.44 -5.34
C GLY A 241 7.34 -1.56 -4.56
N GLU A 242 8.62 -1.76 -4.85
CA GLU A 242 9.50 -2.61 -4.04
C GLU A 242 9.73 -1.94 -2.66
N PRO A 243 9.43 -2.61 -1.54
CA PRO A 243 9.54 -2.00 -0.22
C PRO A 243 11.00 -1.75 0.18
N LEU A 244 11.22 -0.75 1.01
CA LEU A 244 12.51 -0.51 1.67
C LEU A 244 12.57 -1.28 3.00
N PRO A 245 13.77 -1.75 3.43
CA PRO A 245 13.94 -2.28 4.79
C PRO A 245 13.43 -1.30 5.85
N PRO A 246 12.86 -1.78 6.98
CA PRO A 246 12.82 -3.18 7.43
C PRO A 246 11.66 -4.01 6.87
N ILE A 247 10.86 -3.47 5.95
CA ILE A 247 9.71 -4.19 5.37
C ILE A 247 10.19 -5.31 4.46
N GLU A 248 9.70 -6.53 4.69
CA GLU A 248 10.02 -7.71 3.90
C GLU A 248 9.41 -7.64 2.50
N ILE A 249 10.00 -8.36 1.56
CA ILE A 249 9.58 -8.35 0.16
C ILE A 249 8.32 -9.19 -0.01
N GLN A 250 7.28 -8.60 -0.59
CA GLN A 250 6.03 -9.30 -0.92
C GLN A 250 6.23 -10.44 -1.93
N ALA A 251 5.39 -11.48 -1.83
CA ALA A 251 5.53 -12.69 -2.63
C ALA A 251 5.55 -12.46 -4.15
N SER A 252 4.89 -11.43 -4.68
CA SER A 252 4.89 -11.15 -6.13
C SER A 252 6.26 -10.71 -6.68
N LEU A 253 7.13 -10.19 -5.84
CA LEU A 253 8.51 -9.86 -6.20
C LEU A 253 9.44 -11.08 -6.16
N THR A 254 9.07 -12.12 -5.42
CA THR A 254 9.83 -13.37 -5.32
C THR A 254 9.33 -14.44 -6.30
N TYR A 255 8.01 -14.57 -6.46
CA TYR A 255 7.38 -15.71 -7.13
C TYR A 255 6.44 -15.32 -8.28
N ASN A 256 6.42 -14.04 -8.67
CA ASN A 256 5.41 -13.44 -9.56
C ASN A 256 3.98 -13.47 -8.98
N ASN A 257 3.07 -12.79 -9.67
CA ASN A 257 1.67 -12.65 -9.24
C ASN A 257 0.77 -13.60 -10.05
N PHE A 258 0.28 -14.66 -9.42
CA PHE A 258 -0.61 -15.63 -10.06
C PHE A 258 -1.96 -15.72 -9.34
N GLY A 259 -3.00 -15.18 -9.97
CA GLY A 259 -4.35 -15.24 -9.42
C GLY A 259 -4.87 -16.66 -9.33
N ARG A 260 -5.25 -17.11 -8.12
CA ARG A 260 -5.82 -18.44 -7.87
C ARG A 260 -6.95 -18.34 -6.84
N LEU A 261 -7.91 -19.25 -6.96
CA LEU A 261 -8.83 -19.58 -5.87
C LEU A 261 -8.28 -20.80 -5.15
N LEU A 262 -7.90 -20.64 -3.88
CA LEU A 262 -7.47 -21.73 -3.02
C LEU A 262 -8.61 -22.11 -2.07
N VAL A 263 -8.86 -23.41 -1.93
CA VAL A 263 -9.91 -23.95 -1.08
C VAL A 263 -9.31 -25.03 -0.17
N PHE A 264 -9.51 -24.87 1.12
CA PHE A 264 -8.97 -25.69 2.20
C PHE A 264 -10.09 -26.42 2.91
N LYS A 265 -9.80 -27.63 3.38
CA LYS A 265 -10.65 -28.43 4.27
C LYS A 265 -9.79 -29.34 5.13
N LEU A 266 -10.35 -29.87 6.22
CA LEU A 266 -9.66 -30.84 7.06
C LEU A 266 -9.29 -32.09 6.24
N GLY A 267 -8.04 -32.54 6.37
CA GLY A 267 -7.54 -33.73 5.66
C GLY A 267 -7.35 -33.56 4.15
N GLY A 268 -7.43 -32.34 3.61
CA GLY A 268 -7.10 -32.05 2.22
C GLY A 268 -5.65 -32.47 1.87
N LYS A 269 -5.45 -33.07 0.70
CA LYS A 269 -4.15 -33.65 0.28
C LYS A 269 -3.60 -33.08 -1.03
N GLU A 270 -4.32 -32.15 -1.65
CA GLU A 270 -3.86 -31.47 -2.85
C GLU A 270 -2.58 -30.69 -2.58
N LYS A 271 -1.66 -30.70 -3.54
CA LYS A 271 -0.39 -29.99 -3.44
C LYS A 271 -0.42 -28.77 -4.34
N LEU A 272 -0.04 -27.62 -3.78
CA LEU A 272 0.18 -26.43 -4.58
C LEU A 272 1.56 -26.52 -5.26
N PRO A 273 1.66 -26.36 -6.59
CA PRO A 273 2.95 -26.30 -7.26
C PRO A 273 3.78 -25.12 -6.75
N ILE A 274 5.06 -25.37 -6.48
CA ILE A 274 6.02 -24.32 -6.11
C ILE A 274 6.39 -23.57 -7.39
N PRO A 275 6.16 -22.24 -7.48
CA PRO A 275 6.55 -21.45 -8.64
C PRO A 275 8.07 -21.21 -8.68
N ASP A 276 8.57 -20.91 -9.87
CA ASP A 276 9.95 -20.46 -10.03
C ASP A 276 10.18 -19.11 -9.37
N VAL A 277 11.39 -18.90 -8.87
CA VAL A 277 11.82 -17.60 -8.37
C VAL A 277 11.93 -16.64 -9.55
N ARG A 278 11.38 -15.44 -9.37
CA ARG A 278 11.42 -14.36 -10.35
C ARG A 278 12.86 -13.95 -10.61
N ASP A 279 13.23 -13.85 -11.88
CA ASP A 279 14.46 -13.20 -12.27
C ASP A 279 14.39 -11.71 -11.94
N THR A 280 15.33 -11.21 -11.14
CA THR A 280 15.46 -9.80 -10.75
C THR A 280 16.60 -9.07 -11.47
N THR A 281 17.29 -9.74 -12.41
CA THR A 281 18.45 -9.18 -13.12
C THR A 281 18.08 -7.93 -13.93
N ILE A 282 18.74 -6.82 -13.63
CA ILE A 282 18.60 -5.58 -14.40
C ILE A 282 19.56 -5.65 -15.61
N PRO A 283 19.06 -5.57 -16.86
CA PRO A 283 19.90 -5.54 -18.05
C PRO A 283 20.83 -4.33 -18.06
N GLU A 284 21.98 -4.47 -18.69
CA GLU A 284 22.87 -3.33 -18.96
C GLU A 284 22.15 -2.27 -19.79
N GLN A 285 22.32 -1.01 -19.40
CA GLN A 285 21.64 0.13 -20.01
C GLN A 285 22.58 0.88 -20.95
N THR A 286 22.07 1.27 -22.13
CA THR A 286 22.73 2.28 -22.95
C THR A 286 22.30 3.67 -22.48
N LEU A 287 23.15 4.32 -21.68
CA LEU A 287 22.91 5.69 -21.25
C LEU A 287 23.00 6.65 -22.44
N ALA A 288 22.09 7.61 -22.48
CA ALA A 288 22.14 8.70 -23.45
C ALA A 288 23.02 9.83 -22.91
N ASP A 289 23.53 10.67 -23.81
CA ASP A 289 24.16 11.94 -23.44
C ASP A 289 23.07 12.94 -23.04
N ALA A 290 22.66 12.88 -21.76
CA ALA A 290 21.61 13.70 -21.18
C ALA A 290 22.16 14.48 -19.99
N SER A 291 21.82 15.76 -19.90
CA SER A 291 22.21 16.58 -18.75
C SER A 291 21.48 16.17 -17.47
N VAL A 292 22.02 16.55 -16.32
CA VAL A 292 21.36 16.33 -15.02
C VAL A 292 20.00 17.03 -14.99
N ALA A 293 19.89 18.22 -15.60
CA ALA A 293 18.61 18.90 -15.74
C ALA A 293 17.56 18.08 -16.53
N GLN A 294 17.95 17.41 -17.62
CA GLN A 294 17.04 16.53 -18.38
C GLN A 294 16.58 15.34 -17.55
N ILE A 295 17.50 14.69 -16.84
CA ILE A 295 17.18 13.56 -15.97
C ILE A 295 16.24 13.98 -14.82
N ARG A 296 16.49 15.13 -14.20
CA ARG A 296 15.63 15.71 -13.15
C ARG A 296 14.22 16.03 -13.65
N ASN A 297 14.09 16.58 -14.86
CA ASN A 297 12.79 16.80 -15.48
C ASN A 297 12.07 15.47 -15.74
N GLY A 298 12.83 14.44 -16.15
CA GLY A 298 12.35 13.07 -16.29
C GLY A 298 11.82 12.48 -14.99
N GLU A 299 12.55 12.66 -13.89
CA GLU A 299 12.13 12.25 -12.55
C GLU A 299 10.81 12.93 -12.14
N SER A 300 10.73 14.25 -12.32
CA SER A 300 9.52 15.04 -12.03
C SER A 300 8.30 14.48 -12.75
N ASN A 301 8.41 14.28 -14.07
CA ASN A 301 7.31 13.76 -14.87
C ASN A 301 7.01 12.27 -14.55
N TYR A 302 8.04 11.46 -14.29
CA TYR A 302 7.86 10.07 -13.87
C TYR A 302 7.04 9.98 -12.58
N ASN A 303 7.37 10.78 -11.57
CA ASN A 303 6.68 10.79 -10.29
C ASN A 303 5.21 11.20 -10.43
N GLN A 304 4.90 12.13 -11.34
CA GLN A 304 3.53 12.59 -11.60
C GLN A 304 2.68 11.58 -12.39
N TYR A 305 3.27 10.89 -13.38
CA TYR A 305 2.48 10.14 -14.38
C TYR A 305 2.71 8.63 -14.37
N CYS A 306 3.86 8.16 -13.92
CA CYS A 306 4.30 6.77 -14.09
C CYS A 306 4.36 6.01 -12.75
N ALA A 307 4.81 6.66 -11.68
CA ALA A 307 5.08 6.04 -10.39
C ALA A 307 3.88 5.29 -9.78
N VAL A 308 2.65 5.76 -10.01
CA VAL A 308 1.42 5.10 -9.53
C VAL A 308 1.26 3.66 -10.03
N CYS A 309 1.86 3.32 -11.18
CA CYS A 309 1.78 1.99 -11.78
C CYS A 309 3.14 1.27 -11.75
N HIS A 310 4.22 1.98 -12.04
CA HIS A 310 5.56 1.40 -12.16
C HIS A 310 6.39 1.48 -10.88
N GLY A 311 5.80 1.99 -9.80
CA GLY A 311 6.38 2.07 -8.47
C GLY A 311 7.26 3.30 -8.26
N PHE A 312 7.39 3.69 -7.00
CA PHE A 312 8.23 4.79 -6.56
C PHE A 312 9.69 4.53 -6.95
N VAL A 313 10.41 5.58 -7.36
CA VAL A 313 11.82 5.52 -7.81
C VAL A 313 12.12 4.41 -8.83
N VAL A 314 11.13 4.10 -9.68
CA VAL A 314 11.16 3.10 -10.77
C VAL A 314 11.25 1.65 -10.27
N LYS A 315 10.84 1.39 -9.03
CA LYS A 315 10.83 0.04 -8.47
C LYS A 315 9.42 -0.54 -8.44
N SER A 316 9.08 -1.37 -9.42
CA SER A 316 7.75 -2.00 -9.49
C SER A 316 7.47 -2.91 -8.28
N ALA A 317 6.21 -2.99 -7.87
CA ALA A 317 5.72 -3.93 -6.86
C ALA A 317 5.54 -5.38 -7.38
N GLY A 318 6.00 -5.69 -8.60
CA GLY A 318 5.96 -7.04 -9.18
C GLY A 318 4.64 -7.43 -9.86
N GLY A 319 3.56 -6.67 -9.63
CA GLY A 319 2.26 -6.84 -10.32
C GLY A 319 2.20 -6.19 -11.71
N LEU A 320 3.08 -5.23 -11.98
CA LEU A 320 3.21 -4.55 -13.27
C LEU A 320 4.68 -4.59 -13.76
N PRO A 321 4.96 -4.32 -15.05
CA PRO A 321 6.33 -4.33 -15.55
C PRO A 321 7.26 -3.39 -14.77
N ASP A 322 8.45 -3.89 -14.45
CA ASP A 322 9.54 -3.07 -13.90
C ASP A 322 10.27 -2.39 -15.05
N LEU A 323 10.20 -1.06 -15.13
CA LEU A 323 10.78 -0.32 -16.24
C LEU A 323 12.31 -0.35 -16.24
N ARG A 324 12.95 -0.69 -15.12
CA ARG A 324 14.41 -0.91 -15.08
C ARG A 324 14.82 -2.14 -15.90
N LYS A 325 13.88 -3.08 -16.11
CA LYS A 325 14.11 -4.33 -16.83
C LYS A 325 13.71 -4.28 -18.31
N MET A 326 13.54 -3.10 -18.89
CA MET A 326 13.21 -2.96 -20.31
C MET A 326 14.24 -3.64 -21.22
N THR A 327 13.76 -4.28 -22.29
CA THR A 327 14.61 -4.85 -23.33
C THR A 327 14.99 -3.79 -24.37
N SER A 328 15.97 -4.11 -25.22
CA SER A 328 16.39 -3.23 -26.33
C SER A 328 15.21 -2.88 -27.24
N GLU A 329 14.30 -3.82 -27.48
CA GLU A 329 13.09 -3.60 -28.27
C GLU A 329 12.17 -2.60 -27.58
N THR A 330 11.86 -2.78 -26.29
CA THR A 330 10.97 -1.85 -25.57
C THR A 330 11.57 -0.47 -25.41
N HIS A 331 12.90 -0.35 -25.29
CA HIS A 331 13.58 0.94 -25.38
C HIS A 331 13.40 1.58 -26.77
N GLY A 332 13.53 0.81 -27.86
CA GLY A 332 13.42 1.31 -29.22
C GLY A 332 12.02 1.80 -29.63
N ILE A 333 10.99 1.45 -28.86
CA ILE A 333 9.59 1.89 -29.10
C ILE A 333 9.00 2.65 -27.91
N PHE A 334 9.82 3.19 -27.01
CA PHE A 334 9.37 3.84 -25.77
C PHE A 334 8.35 4.97 -26.04
N ASN A 335 8.64 5.88 -26.97
CA ASN A 335 7.72 6.98 -27.33
C ASN A 335 6.40 6.45 -27.88
N LYS A 336 6.39 5.35 -28.64
CA LYS A 336 5.14 4.73 -29.11
C LYS A 336 4.33 4.12 -27.97
N ILE A 337 4.99 3.51 -26.98
CA ILE A 337 4.32 2.97 -25.80
C ILE A 337 3.68 4.11 -25.00
N VAL A 338 4.44 5.16 -24.70
CA VAL A 338 4.02 6.22 -23.77
C VAL A 338 3.10 7.25 -24.44
N LEU A 339 3.39 7.71 -25.65
CA LEU A 339 2.58 8.75 -26.32
C LEU A 339 1.42 8.13 -27.10
N GLU A 340 1.70 7.14 -27.95
CA GLU A 340 0.70 6.55 -28.85
C GLU A 340 -0.16 5.47 -28.16
N GLY A 341 0.25 4.98 -26.98
CA GLY A 341 -0.51 4.01 -26.20
C GLY A 341 -0.64 2.65 -26.89
N ILE A 342 0.39 2.20 -27.63
CA ILE A 342 0.33 0.93 -28.39
C ILE A 342 0.12 -0.32 -27.50
N LEU A 343 0.32 -0.19 -26.18
CA LEU A 343 0.04 -1.22 -25.17
C LEU A 343 -1.29 -0.97 -24.42
N GLY A 344 -2.18 -0.12 -24.95
CA GLY A 344 -3.45 0.24 -24.33
C GLY A 344 -4.38 -0.94 -24.08
N SER A 345 -4.36 -1.97 -24.93
CA SER A 345 -5.13 -3.22 -24.70
C SER A 345 -4.68 -3.97 -23.46
N ASN A 346 -3.44 -3.74 -22.99
CA ASN A 346 -2.87 -4.34 -21.79
C ASN A 346 -2.99 -3.41 -20.57
N GLY A 347 -3.66 -2.25 -20.72
CA GLY A 347 -3.85 -1.28 -19.65
C GLY A 347 -2.81 -0.16 -19.57
N MET A 348 -1.81 -0.11 -20.46
CA MET A 348 -0.85 0.99 -20.52
C MET A 348 -1.41 2.16 -21.35
N ALA A 349 -1.80 3.24 -20.66
CA ALA A 349 -2.41 4.40 -21.30
C ALA A 349 -1.43 5.16 -22.22
N GLY A 350 -1.99 5.87 -23.20
CA GLY A 350 -1.26 6.92 -23.94
C GLY A 350 -1.33 8.26 -23.19
N PHE A 351 -0.24 9.03 -23.28
CA PHE A 351 -0.02 10.27 -22.52
C PHE A 351 0.24 11.50 -23.40
N ALA A 352 0.00 11.43 -24.72
CA ALA A 352 0.19 12.56 -25.64
C ALA A 352 -0.70 13.79 -25.36
N ASP A 353 -1.67 13.67 -24.46
CA ASP A 353 -2.52 14.76 -23.99
C ASP A 353 -1.89 15.58 -22.85
N VAL A 354 -0.87 15.05 -22.17
CA VAL A 354 -0.23 15.68 -21.00
C VAL A 354 1.30 15.72 -21.07
N LEU A 355 1.94 14.92 -21.93
CA LEU A 355 3.39 14.87 -22.12
C LEU A 355 3.74 15.19 -23.57
N SER A 356 4.79 15.98 -23.76
CA SER A 356 5.46 16.18 -25.04
C SER A 356 6.47 15.07 -25.34
N GLU A 357 7.03 15.03 -26.55
CA GLU A 357 8.11 14.10 -26.91
C GLU A 357 9.35 14.33 -26.03
N ASP A 358 9.76 15.58 -25.84
CA ASP A 358 10.88 15.95 -24.95
C ASP A 358 10.63 15.49 -23.50
N ASP A 359 9.39 15.58 -23.00
CA ASP A 359 9.06 15.10 -21.66
C ASP A 359 9.24 13.58 -21.55
N VAL A 360 8.84 12.82 -22.57
CA VAL A 360 8.96 11.36 -22.59
C VAL A 360 10.41 10.93 -22.75
N ASP A 361 11.20 11.63 -23.57
CA ASP A 361 12.64 11.39 -23.70
C ASP A 361 13.35 11.62 -22.35
N ASN A 362 12.99 12.69 -21.64
CA ASN A 362 13.50 12.96 -20.29
C ASN A 362 13.13 11.85 -19.30
N ILE A 363 11.86 11.38 -19.29
CA ILE A 363 11.45 10.21 -18.48
C ILE A 363 12.30 8.99 -18.83
N HIS A 364 12.57 8.76 -20.12
CA HIS A 364 13.38 7.63 -20.57
C HIS A 364 14.81 7.71 -20.06
N HIS A 365 15.41 8.91 -20.08
CA HIS A 365 16.72 9.16 -19.49
C HIS A 365 16.74 8.85 -17.99
N TYR A 366 15.73 9.31 -17.24
CA TYR A 366 15.58 8.99 -15.81
C TYR A 366 15.46 7.50 -15.54
N VAL A 367 14.60 6.79 -16.28
CA VAL A 367 14.43 5.34 -16.13
C VAL A 367 15.73 4.58 -16.40
N ARG A 368 16.47 4.95 -17.45
CA ARG A 368 17.77 4.36 -17.76
C ARG A 368 18.81 4.64 -16.69
N ALA A 369 18.84 5.87 -16.17
CA ALA A 369 19.76 6.25 -15.11
C ALA A 369 19.48 5.46 -13.82
N ARG A 370 18.21 5.36 -13.39
CA ARG A 370 17.79 4.52 -12.25
C ARG A 370 18.14 3.04 -12.44
N ALA A 371 17.92 2.50 -13.64
CA ALA A 371 18.26 1.13 -13.97
C ALA A 371 19.78 0.87 -13.93
N HIS A 372 20.58 1.82 -14.41
CA HIS A 372 22.04 1.74 -14.32
C HIS A 372 22.52 1.75 -12.88
N GLU A 373 22.11 2.75 -12.08
CA GLU A 373 22.48 2.89 -10.66
C GLU A 373 22.14 1.62 -9.85
N ASP A 374 20.91 1.12 -9.96
CA ASP A 374 20.48 -0.07 -9.24
C ASP A 374 21.24 -1.33 -9.69
N ARG A 375 21.61 -1.41 -10.97
CA ARG A 375 22.43 -2.51 -11.50
C ARG A 375 23.85 -2.45 -10.95
N GLU A 376 24.48 -1.28 -10.93
CA GLU A 376 25.85 -1.15 -10.42
C GLU A 376 25.93 -1.47 -8.92
N VAL A 377 24.90 -1.12 -8.15
CA VAL A 377 24.76 -1.57 -6.76
C VAL A 377 24.62 -3.08 -6.67
N ALA A 378 23.75 -3.70 -7.49
CA ALA A 378 23.57 -5.15 -7.51
C ALA A 378 24.85 -5.92 -7.92
N LEU A 379 25.72 -5.30 -8.72
CA LEU A 379 27.03 -5.86 -9.10
C LEU A 379 28.13 -5.60 -8.06
N GLY A 380 27.88 -4.78 -7.04
CA GLY A 380 28.87 -4.39 -6.03
C GLY A 380 29.87 -3.33 -6.53
N ASN A 381 29.57 -2.66 -7.65
CA ASN A 381 30.39 -1.56 -8.18
C ASN A 381 30.08 -0.21 -7.50
N MET A 382 28.94 -0.13 -6.79
CA MET A 382 28.47 1.05 -6.09
C MET A 382 27.86 0.66 -4.74
N GLU A 383 28.06 1.50 -3.71
CA GLU A 383 27.57 1.21 -2.35
C GLU A 383 26.05 1.43 -2.22
N ALA A 384 25.54 2.52 -2.78
CA ALA A 384 24.13 2.88 -2.76
C ALA A 384 23.76 3.67 -4.03
N PRO A 385 22.52 3.54 -4.54
CA PRO A 385 22.15 4.17 -5.79
C PRO A 385 21.77 5.64 -5.58
N GLN A 386 21.94 6.46 -6.62
CA GLN A 386 21.32 7.77 -6.67
C GLN A 386 19.80 7.63 -6.87
N PHE A 387 19.02 7.93 -5.83
CA PHE A 387 17.56 7.82 -5.83
C PHE A 387 16.86 9.02 -6.50
N THR A 388 17.53 10.17 -6.59
CA THR A 388 16.99 11.44 -7.12
C THR A 388 18.09 12.28 -7.78
N TRP A 389 17.74 13.06 -8.81
CA TRP A 389 18.60 14.04 -9.49
C TRP A 389 18.29 15.49 -9.10
N PHE A 390 17.36 15.70 -8.16
CA PHE A 390 17.23 17.00 -7.50
C PHE A 390 18.47 17.29 -6.65
N GLY A 391 19.00 18.52 -6.74
CA GLY A 391 20.19 18.93 -5.99
C GLY A 391 21.54 18.46 -6.55
N VAL A 392 21.54 17.70 -7.65
CA VAL A 392 22.77 17.27 -8.36
C VAL A 392 23.24 18.39 -9.31
N GLU A 393 24.53 18.69 -9.32
CA GLU A 393 25.12 19.67 -10.25
C GLU A 393 25.34 19.05 -11.65
N ASP A 394 25.28 19.87 -12.71
CA ASP A 394 25.45 19.43 -14.11
C ASP A 394 26.89 19.00 -14.45
#